data_AF-A0A345NLT8-F1
#
_entry.id   AF-A0A345NLT8-F1
#
_cell.length_a   1.000
_cell.length_b   1.000
_cell.length_c   1.000
_cell.angle_alpha   90.00
_cell.angle_beta   90.00
_cell.angle_gamma   90.00
#
_symmetry.space_group_name_H-M   'P 1'
#
loop_
_entity.id
_entity.type
_entity.pdbx_description
1 polymer ?
#
loop_
_entity_poly.entity_id
_entity_poly.type
_entity_poly.pdbx_seq_one_letter_code
_entity_poly.pdbx_strand_id
1 'polypeptide(L)'
;MSSNDASVPRKRRPKKVLSPSAKYEIWLRLVRGEVTIAQAATEAGVDRSTVIRVRQVAKDGALAALAASRPGSPGKSQRDFELEEANAEIARLSEAVKELAVKLTLVEGKGGSV
;
A
#
# COMPACT_ATOMS: atom_id res chain seq x y z
N MET A 1 -33.88 -53.40 -0.99
CA MET A 1 -34.02 -52.49 0.16
C MET A 1 -32.97 -51.39 0.09
N SER A 2 -33.43 -50.15 0.22
CA SER A 2 -32.63 -48.93 0.32
C SER A 2 -31.66 -48.92 1.50
N SER A 3 -30.56 -48.19 1.35
CA SER A 3 -30.25 -47.05 2.23
C SER A 3 -29.28 -46.12 1.51
N ASN A 4 -29.87 -45.11 0.87
CA ASN A 4 -29.16 -43.96 0.34
C ASN A 4 -28.79 -43.09 1.56
N ASP A 5 -27.53 -43.16 2.00
CA ASP A 5 -27.04 -42.37 3.12
C ASP A 5 -26.90 -40.92 2.66
N ALA A 6 -27.99 -40.18 2.81
CA ALA A 6 -28.07 -38.78 2.44
C ALA A 6 -27.08 -38.00 3.29
N SER A 7 -25.95 -37.64 2.70
CA SER A 7 -24.92 -36.80 3.31
C SER A 7 -25.56 -35.50 3.77
N VAL A 8 -25.82 -35.39 5.08
CA VAL A 8 -26.38 -34.18 5.69
C VAL A 8 -25.47 -33.01 5.33
N PRO A 9 -25.99 -31.93 4.71
CA PRO A 9 -25.16 -30.79 4.34
C PRO A 9 -24.62 -30.15 5.63
N ARG A 10 -23.31 -30.26 5.84
CA ARG A 10 -22.62 -29.71 7.02
C ARG A 10 -22.81 -28.19 7.04
N LYS A 11 -23.68 -27.70 7.93
CA LYS A 11 -23.96 -26.27 8.15
C LYS A 11 -22.64 -25.53 8.34
N ARG A 12 -22.24 -24.73 7.34
CA ARG A 12 -20.98 -23.98 7.37
C ARG A 12 -21.08 -22.94 8.49
N ARG A 13 -20.28 -23.12 9.54
CA ARG A 13 -20.17 -22.12 10.61
C ARG A 13 -19.72 -20.78 10.02
N PRO A 14 -20.25 -19.65 10.49
CA PRO A 14 -19.82 -18.34 10.03
C PRO A 14 -18.31 -18.21 10.20
N LYS A 15 -17.62 -17.77 9.14
CA LYS A 15 -16.16 -17.64 9.15
C LYS A 15 -15.78 -16.50 10.10
N LYS A 16 -15.16 -16.83 11.23
CA LYS A 16 -14.58 -15.83 12.12
C LYS A 16 -13.42 -15.12 11.39
N VAL A 17 -13.56 -13.82 11.20
CA VAL A 17 -12.52 -12.99 10.58
C VAL A 17 -11.62 -12.46 11.68
N LEU A 18 -10.33 -12.76 11.61
CA LEU A 18 -9.34 -12.23 12.54
C LEU A 18 -8.98 -10.78 12.18
N SER A 19 -8.89 -9.92 13.18
CA SER A 19 -8.35 -8.56 13.01
C SER A 19 -6.88 -8.61 12.59
N PRO A 20 -6.34 -7.55 11.95
CA PRO A 20 -4.91 -7.47 11.63
C PRO A 20 -4.01 -7.71 12.85
N SER A 21 -4.31 -7.10 13.99
CA SER A 21 -3.54 -7.28 15.24
C SER A 21 -3.58 -8.73 15.74
N ALA A 22 -4.74 -9.39 15.69
CA ALA A 22 -4.86 -10.79 16.09
C ALA A 22 -4.04 -11.72 15.18
N LYS A 23 -3.98 -11.45 13.87
CA LYS A 23 -3.12 -12.20 12.94
C LYS A 23 -1.64 -12.01 13.28
N TYR A 24 -1.24 -10.78 13.62
CA TYR A 24 0.13 -10.46 13.99
C TYR A 24 0.57 -11.17 15.28
N GLU A 25 -0.25 -11.14 16.33
CA GLU A 25 0.02 -11.85 17.58
C GLU A 25 0.15 -13.37 17.37
N ILE A 26 -0.77 -13.98 16.61
CA ILE A 26 -0.70 -15.41 16.27
C ILE A 26 0.61 -15.71 15.53
N TRP A 27 1.02 -14.85 14.59
CA TRP A 27 2.27 -15.02 13.86
C TRP A 27 3.50 -14.94 14.77
N LEU A 28 3.56 -13.97 15.70
CA LEU A 28 4.66 -13.86 16.66
C LEU A 28 4.80 -15.10 17.54
N ARG A 29 3.69 -15.57 18.12
CA ARG A 29 3.69 -16.78 18.96
C ARG A 29 4.14 -18.03 18.20
N LEU A 30 3.76 -18.15 16.92
CA LEU A 30 4.22 -19.23 16.03
C LEU A 30 5.72 -19.15 15.72
N VAL A 31 6.24 -17.96 15.43
CA VAL A 31 7.67 -17.75 15.11
C VAL A 31 8.56 -18.01 16.33
N ARG A 32 8.08 -17.66 17.53
CA ARG A 32 8.77 -17.93 18.80
C ARG A 32 8.68 -19.39 19.25
N GLY A 33 7.88 -20.21 18.58
CA GLY A 33 7.65 -21.61 18.96
C GLY A 33 6.80 -21.79 20.23
N GLU A 34 6.10 -20.74 20.68
CA GLU A 34 5.25 -20.77 21.87
C GLU A 34 3.97 -21.59 21.65
N VAL A 35 3.50 -21.65 20.40
CA VAL A 35 2.31 -22.42 20.02
C VAL A 35 2.52 -23.17 18.72
N THR A 36 1.83 -24.30 18.60
CA THR A 36 1.66 -25.00 17.32
C THR A 36 0.52 -24.38 16.49
N ILE A 37 0.49 -24.68 15.19
CA ILE A 37 -0.61 -24.28 14.30
C ILE A 37 -1.97 -24.78 14.83
N ALA A 38 -2.01 -25.98 15.39
CA ALA A 38 -3.24 -26.57 15.91
C ALA A 38 -3.74 -25.84 17.16
N GLN A 39 -2.86 -25.50 18.10
CA GLN A 39 -3.20 -24.74 19.31
C GLN A 39 -3.66 -23.33 18.95
N ALA A 40 -2.92 -22.62 18.10
CA ALA A 40 -3.29 -21.28 17.65
C ALA A 40 -4.66 -21.27 16.95
N ALA A 41 -4.95 -22.28 16.11
CA ALA A 41 -6.23 -22.41 15.44
C ALA A 41 -7.38 -22.62 16.43
N THR A 42 -7.18 -23.50 17.42
CA THR A 42 -8.17 -23.77 18.48
C THR A 42 -8.44 -22.53 19.34
N GLU A 43 -7.40 -21.87 19.85
CA GLU A 43 -7.51 -20.66 20.68
C GLU A 43 -8.19 -19.51 19.91
N ALA A 44 -7.81 -19.31 18.64
CA ALA A 44 -8.39 -18.28 17.81
C ALA A 44 -9.81 -18.64 17.30
N GLY A 45 -10.24 -19.89 17.41
CA GLY A 45 -11.52 -20.37 16.89
C GLY A 45 -11.59 -20.34 15.36
N VAL A 46 -10.47 -20.61 14.68
CA VAL A 46 -10.35 -20.62 13.22
C VAL A 46 -9.85 -21.97 12.71
N ASP A 47 -9.95 -22.20 11.40
CA ASP A 47 -9.39 -23.38 10.78
C ASP A 47 -7.85 -23.31 10.68
N ARG A 48 -7.17 -24.46 10.73
CA ARG A 48 -5.70 -24.56 10.59
C ARG A 48 -5.20 -23.91 9.30
N SER A 49 -5.95 -24.02 8.20
CA SER A 49 -5.60 -23.37 6.92
C SER A 49 -5.55 -21.84 7.02
N THR A 50 -6.34 -21.25 7.93
CA THR A 50 -6.31 -19.80 8.18
C THR A 50 -5.01 -19.41 8.86
N VAL A 51 -4.56 -20.19 9.85
CA VAL A 51 -3.29 -19.97 10.54
C VAL A 51 -2.09 -20.18 9.61
N ILE A 52 -2.13 -21.20 8.75
CA ILE A 52 -1.09 -21.44 7.72
C ILE A 52 -0.99 -20.24 6.77
N ARG A 53 -2.15 -19.74 6.29
CA ARG A 53 -2.18 -18.57 5.41
C ARG A 53 -1.70 -17.29 6.10
N VAL A 54 -2.01 -17.10 7.38
CA VAL A 54 -1.44 -15.98 8.17
C VAL A 54 0.08 -16.07 8.19
N ARG A 55 0.65 -17.25 8.46
CA ARG A 55 2.11 -17.45 8.45
C ARG A 55 2.74 -17.15 7.10
N GLN A 56 2.13 -17.61 6.01
CA GLN A 56 2.61 -17.35 4.64
C GLN A 56 2.59 -15.86 4.32
N VAL A 57 1.42 -15.22 4.44
CA VAL A 57 1.25 -13.79 4.13
C VAL A 57 2.18 -12.91 4.98
N ALA A 58 2.34 -13.22 6.27
CA ALA A 58 3.24 -12.47 7.13
C ALA A 58 4.71 -12.62 6.70
N LYS A 59 5.14 -13.83 6.34
CA LYS A 59 6.50 -14.07 5.83
C LYS A 59 6.73 -13.35 4.49
N ASP A 60 5.82 -13.52 3.55
CA ASP A 60 5.95 -12.95 2.21
C ASP A 60 5.90 -11.42 2.25
N GLY A 61 5.00 -10.86 3.06
CA GLY A 61 4.91 -9.43 3.30
C GLY A 61 6.17 -8.85 3.97
N ALA A 62 6.74 -9.56 4.95
CA ALA A 62 8.00 -9.16 5.56
C ALA A 62 9.16 -9.20 4.57
N LEU A 63 9.28 -10.26 3.76
CA LEU A 63 10.32 -10.36 2.73
C LEU A 63 10.18 -9.28 1.66
N ALA A 64 8.94 -8.97 1.23
CA ALA A 64 8.68 -7.89 0.28
C ALA A 64 9.07 -6.52 0.85
N ALA A 65 8.70 -6.24 2.10
CA ALA A 65 9.05 -4.99 2.78
C ALA A 65 10.57 -4.85 2.97
N LEU A 66 11.25 -5.94 3.34
CA LEU A 66 12.71 -5.94 3.49
C LEU A 66 13.43 -5.78 2.15
N ALA A 67 12.93 -6.40 1.07
CA ALA A 67 13.49 -6.20 -0.27
C ALA A 67 13.31 -4.76 -0.78
N ALA A 68 12.22 -4.10 -0.41
CA ALA A 68 12.00 -2.69 -0.71
C ALA A 68 12.83 -1.75 0.18
N SER A 69 13.21 -2.20 1.38
CA SER A 69 14.02 -1.43 2.34
C SER A 69 15.48 -1.38 1.89
N ARG A 70 15.83 -0.40 1.07
CA ARG A 70 17.21 -0.10 0.69
C ARG A 70 17.87 0.81 1.75
N PRO A 71 19.06 0.48 2.26
CA PRO A 71 19.82 1.38 3.11
C PRO A 71 20.17 2.66 2.35
N GLY A 72 19.87 3.81 2.97
CA GLY A 72 19.94 5.12 2.34
C GLY A 72 18.66 5.39 1.53
N SER A 73 18.01 6.52 1.80
CA SER A 73 17.13 7.11 0.79
C SER A 73 17.95 7.17 -0.50
N PRO A 74 17.41 6.83 -1.68
CA PRO A 74 17.96 7.44 -2.88
C PRO A 74 17.99 8.92 -2.54
N GLY A 75 19.17 9.54 -2.49
CA GLY A 75 19.23 11.00 -2.51
C GLY A 75 18.41 11.48 -3.70
N LYS A 76 18.14 12.79 -3.78
CA LYS A 76 17.55 13.36 -5.01
C LYS A 76 18.30 12.76 -6.21
N SER A 77 17.58 12.01 -7.05
CA SER A 77 18.20 11.41 -8.23
C SER A 77 18.62 12.55 -9.16
N GLN A 78 19.54 12.29 -10.10
CA GLN A 78 19.91 13.29 -11.09
C GLN A 78 18.68 13.88 -11.79
N ARG A 79 17.69 13.03 -12.10
CA ARG A 79 16.39 13.43 -12.63
C ARG A 79 15.61 14.37 -11.70
N ASP A 80 15.68 14.17 -10.39
CA ASP A 80 14.97 15.03 -9.44
C ASP A 80 15.64 16.42 -9.32
N PHE A 81 16.96 16.48 -9.47
CA PHE A 81 17.68 17.77 -9.59
C PHE A 81 17.35 18.48 -10.90
N GLU A 82 17.39 17.77 -12.03
CA GLU A 82 17.02 18.32 -13.35
C GLU A 82 15.56 18.82 -13.35
N LEU A 83 14.66 18.09 -12.70
CA LEU A 83 13.26 18.49 -12.55
C LEU A 83 13.10 19.75 -11.69
N GLU A 84 13.85 19.87 -10.61
CA GLU A 84 13.83 21.05 -9.73
C GLU A 84 14.40 22.28 -10.45
N GLU A 85 15.49 22.13 -11.19
CA GLU A 85 16.08 23.19 -12.01
C GLU A 85 15.11 23.63 -13.13
N ALA A 86 14.48 22.67 -13.82
CA ALA A 86 13.49 22.97 -14.84
C ALA A 86 12.27 23.71 -14.26
N ASN A 87 11.77 23.29 -13.09
CA ASN A 87 10.66 23.98 -12.43
C ASN A 87 11.03 25.40 -11.98
N ALA A 88 12.26 25.62 -11.51
CA ALA A 88 12.75 26.95 -11.16
C ALA A 88 12.83 27.85 -12.39
N GLU A 89 13.27 27.31 -13.53
CA GLU A 89 13.31 28.05 -14.79
C GLU A 89 11.91 28.36 -15.33
N ILE A 90 10.99 27.39 -15.29
CA ILE A 90 9.58 27.61 -15.65
C ILE A 90 8.98 28.74 -14.81
N ALA A 91 9.26 28.78 -13.50
CA ALA A 91 8.77 29.85 -12.63
C ALA A 91 9.32 31.23 -13.05
N ARG A 92 10.63 31.34 -13.31
CA ARG A 92 11.25 32.59 -13.79
C ARG A 92 10.66 33.05 -15.12
N LEU A 93 10.57 32.16 -16.10
CA LEU A 93 10.00 32.46 -17.42
C LEU A 93 8.52 32.83 -17.32
N SER A 94 7.76 32.17 -16.45
CA SER A 94 6.34 32.48 -16.24
C SER A 94 6.14 33.91 -15.73
N GLU A 95 6.97 34.38 -14.80
CA GLU A 95 6.92 35.78 -14.34
C GLU A 95 7.30 36.76 -15.45
N ALA A 96 8.37 36.48 -16.20
CA ALA A 96 8.77 37.33 -17.33
C ALA A 96 7.66 37.45 -18.39
N VAL A 97 6.99 36.33 -18.71
CA VAL A 97 5.86 36.33 -19.66
C VAL A 97 4.67 37.13 -19.11
N LYS A 98 4.36 37.03 -17.81
CA LYS A 98 3.32 37.85 -17.18
C LYS A 98 3.63 39.34 -17.29
N GLU A 99 4.87 39.75 -17.01
CA GLU A 99 5.28 41.15 -17.15
C GLU A 99 5.16 41.66 -18.60
N LEU A 100 5.57 40.84 -19.57
CA LEU A 100 5.47 41.19 -20.99
C LEU A 100 4.00 41.29 -21.43
N ALA A 101 3.12 40.40 -20.97
CA ALA A 101 1.69 40.48 -21.26
C ALA A 101 1.07 41.77 -20.69
N VAL A 102 1.44 42.18 -19.47
CA VAL A 102 1.01 43.47 -18.90
C VAL A 102 1.51 44.63 -19.77
N LYS A 103 2.78 44.63 -20.16
CA LYS A 103 3.34 45.69 -21.03
C LYS A 103 2.62 45.74 -22.39
N LEU A 104 2.36 44.60 -23.00
CA LEU A 104 1.65 44.51 -24.28
C LEU A 104 0.23 45.08 -24.19
N THR A 105 -0.54 44.65 -23.20
CA THR A 105 -1.92 45.16 -23.00
C THR A 105 -1.96 46.67 -22.76
N LEU A 106 -0.97 47.23 -22.04
CA LEU A 106 -0.85 48.68 -21.86
C LEU A 106 -0.51 49.41 -23.17
N VAL A 107 0.32 48.83 -24.04
CA VAL A 107 0.66 49.41 -25.35
C VAL A 107 -0.52 49.30 -26.31
N GLU A 108 -1.16 48.14 -26.40
CA GLU A 108 -2.34 47.90 -27.24
C GLU A 108 -3.54 48.75 -26.81
N GLY A 109 -3.78 48.88 -25.51
CA GLY A 109 -4.81 49.79 -24.98
C GLY A 109 -4.55 51.27 -25.25
N LYS A 110 -3.29 51.63 -25.54
CA LYS A 110 -2.86 53.00 -25.91
C LYS A 110 -2.86 53.23 -27.43
N GLY A 111 -2.79 52.16 -28.22
CA GLY A 111 -2.85 52.17 -29.69
C GLY A 111 -4.24 51.89 -30.28
N GLY A 112 -5.17 51.36 -29.49
CA GLY A 112 -6.56 51.05 -29.90
C GLY A 112 -7.57 52.20 -29.74
N SER A 113 -7.13 53.40 -29.37
CA SER A 113 -7.94 54.61 -29.46
C SER A 113 -7.70 55.29 -30.82
N VAL A 114 -8.27 54.72 -31.88
CA VAL A 114 -8.51 55.38 -33.17
C VAL A 114 -9.89 54.99 -33.67
#